data_AF-A0A352CUS3-F1
#
_entry.id   AF-A0A352CUS3-F1
#
_cell.length_a   1.000
_cell.length_b   1.000
_cell.length_c   1.000
_cell.angle_alpha   90.00
_cell.angle_beta   90.00
_cell.angle_gamma   90.00
#
_symmetry.space_group_name_H-M   'P 1'
#
loop_
_entity.id
_entity.type
_entity.pdbx_description
1 polymer ?
#
loop_
_entity_poly.entity_id
_entity_poly.type
_entity_poly.pdbx_seq_one_letter_code
_entity_poly.pdbx_strand_id
1 'polypeptide(L)'
;MKKSIRKKIAFTFIVIMVLVLAAVGAFQWFFAGSFYASQKQKKLVESYARIADQGDGTDWDAFNNYCSVNGLTYCVTDSQMNATHTNAQNDDAMAGRLFGFIMGMEDDHAQIIQSSGSYTIIQLKD
;
A
#
# COMPACT_ATOMS: atom_id res chain seq x y z
N MET A 1 52.95 26.68 2.10
CA MET A 1 51.57 26.94 1.61
C MET A 1 50.60 27.05 2.78
N LYS A 2 50.30 28.27 3.26
CA LYS A 2 49.23 28.50 4.25
C LYS A 2 47.88 28.30 3.55
N LYS A 3 47.31 27.08 3.61
CA LYS A 3 45.92 26.85 3.16
C LYS A 3 45.01 27.68 4.07
N SER A 4 44.46 28.76 3.52
CA SER A 4 43.56 29.69 4.21
C SER A 4 42.45 28.90 4.94
N ILE A 5 42.30 29.15 6.24
CA ILE A 5 41.31 28.53 7.13
C ILE A 5 39.90 28.56 6.51
N ARG A 6 39.58 29.62 5.77
CA ARG A 6 38.32 29.77 5.03
C ARG A 6 38.08 28.66 4.00
N LYS A 7 39.12 28.21 3.29
CA LYS A 7 39.02 27.10 2.31
C LYS A 7 38.83 25.75 2.99
N LYS A 8 39.40 25.55 4.18
CA LYS A 8 39.15 24.34 4.98
C LYS A 8 37.69 24.28 5.44
N ILE A 9 37.18 25.37 6.03
CA ILE A 9 35.79 25.44 6.51
C ILE A 9 34.79 25.20 5.36
N ALA A 10 34.98 25.87 4.21
CA ALA A 10 34.11 25.68 3.05
C ALA A 10 34.16 24.23 2.53
N PHE A 11 35.34 23.62 2.48
CA PHE A 11 35.48 22.22 2.06
C PHE A 11 34.78 21.27 3.03
N THR A 12 34.95 21.44 4.34
CA THR A 12 34.26 20.61 5.34
C THR A 12 32.75 20.75 5.24
N PHE A 13 32.24 21.96 5.00
CA PHE A 13 30.80 22.20 4.84
C PHE A 13 30.23 21.47 3.62
N ILE A 14 30.92 21.55 2.48
CA ILE A 14 30.52 20.84 1.25
C ILE A 14 30.55 19.32 1.48
N VAL A 15 31.59 18.80 2.11
CA VAL A 15 31.72 17.36 2.41
C VAL A 15 30.60 16.88 3.33
N ILE A 16 30.27 17.64 4.37
CA ILE A 16 29.16 17.32 5.29
C ILE A 16 27.83 17.33 4.52
N MET A 17 27.60 18.33 3.67
CA MET A 17 26.36 18.45 2.90
C MET A 17 26.18 17.29 1.92
N VAL A 18 27.26 16.86 1.25
CA VAL A 18 27.26 15.67 0.39
C VAL A 18 27.00 14.40 1.20
N LEU A 19 27.62 14.27 2.39
CA LEU A 19 27.39 13.14 3.28
C LEU A 19 25.93 13.05 3.76
N VAL A 20 25.32 14.18 4.12
CA VAL A 20 23.92 14.24 4.54
C VAL A 20 22.99 13.85 3.38
N LEU A 21 23.24 14.35 2.17
CA LEU A 21 22.45 13.98 0.99
C LEU A 21 22.59 12.49 0.65
N ALA A 22 23.81 11.95 0.73
CA ALA A 22 24.05 10.53 0.53
C ALA A 22 23.34 9.67 1.59
N ALA A 23 23.36 10.09 2.86
CA ALA A 23 22.65 9.41 3.94
C ALA A 23 21.13 9.43 3.71
N VAL A 24 20.55 10.59 3.40
CA VAL A 24 19.11 10.70 3.12
C VAL A 24 18.71 9.86 1.91
N GLY A 25 19.51 9.88 0.84
CA GLY A 25 19.29 9.05 -0.35
C GLY A 25 19.33 7.55 -0.03
N ALA A 26 20.31 7.11 0.77
CA ALA A 26 20.42 5.72 1.20
C ALA A 26 19.23 5.31 2.09
N PHE A 27 18.80 6.16 3.01
CA PHE A 27 17.61 5.93 3.83
C PHE A 27 16.34 5.83 2.97
N GLN A 28 16.17 6.74 2.02
CA GLN A 28 15.03 6.69 1.11
C GLN A 28 15.02 5.39 0.30
N TRP A 29 16.18 4.98 -0.23
CA TRP A 29 16.25 3.78 -1.04
C TRP A 29 16.01 2.50 -0.24
N PHE A 30 16.60 2.39 0.96
CA PHE A 30 16.53 1.16 1.75
C PHE A 30 15.24 1.03 2.57
N PHE A 31 14.76 2.14 3.13
CA PHE A 31 13.64 2.12 4.08
C PHE A 31 12.30 2.51 3.47
N ALA A 32 12.27 3.43 2.49
CA ALA A 32 10.98 3.96 2.03
C ALA A 32 10.14 2.85 1.38
N GLY A 33 10.71 2.06 0.47
CA GLY A 33 9.96 1.01 -0.24
C GLY A 33 9.31 0.00 0.70
N SER A 34 10.09 -0.55 1.64
CA SER A 34 9.63 -1.55 2.61
C SER A 34 8.62 -0.97 3.61
N PHE A 35 8.87 0.25 4.10
CA PHE A 35 7.97 0.94 5.02
C PHE A 35 6.63 1.31 4.34
N TYR A 36 6.66 1.83 3.11
CA TYR A 36 5.45 2.15 2.36
C TYR A 36 4.63 0.90 2.06
N ALA A 37 5.26 -0.21 1.68
CA ALA A 37 4.57 -1.47 1.45
C ALA A 37 3.91 -1.98 2.74
N SER A 38 4.62 -1.97 3.86
CA SER A 38 4.11 -2.39 5.16
C SER A 38 2.93 -1.53 5.64
N GLN A 39 3.02 -0.20 5.48
CA GLN A 39 1.93 0.72 5.83
C GLN A 39 0.69 0.49 4.96
N LYS A 40 0.86 0.22 3.65
CA LYS A 40 -0.26 -0.11 2.75
C LYS A 40 -0.93 -1.42 3.16
N GLN A 41 -0.15 -2.46 3.45
CA GLN A 41 -0.68 -3.75 3.93
C GLN A 41 -1.46 -3.58 5.24
N LYS A 42 -0.91 -2.80 6.19
CA LYS A 42 -1.59 -2.52 7.46
C LYS A 42 -2.96 -1.88 7.26
N LYS A 43 -3.08 -0.91 6.35
CA LYS A 43 -4.36 -0.26 6.03
C LYS A 43 -5.38 -1.24 5.43
N LEU A 44 -4.93 -2.17 4.57
CA LEU A 44 -5.80 -3.21 4.01
C LEU A 44 -6.34 -4.16 5.09
N VAL A 45 -5.48 -4.58 6.02
CA VAL A 45 -5.89 -5.41 7.16
C VAL A 45 -6.85 -4.66 8.07
N GLU A 46 -6.57 -3.38 8.36
CA GLU A 46 -7.46 -2.55 9.19
C GLU A 46 -8.83 -2.32 8.53
N SER A 47 -8.86 -2.08 7.21
CA SER A 47 -10.13 -1.97 6.48
C SER A 47 -10.93 -3.27 6.51
N TYR A 48 -10.26 -4.42 6.36
CA TYR A 48 -10.93 -5.71 6.43
C TYR A 48 -11.49 -5.97 7.83
N ALA A 49 -10.70 -5.71 8.88
CA ALA A 49 -11.14 -5.89 10.27
C ALA A 49 -12.40 -5.07 10.60
N ARG A 50 -12.52 -3.85 10.07
CA ARG A 50 -13.70 -3.00 10.27
C ARG A 50 -14.99 -3.61 9.72
N ILE A 51 -14.92 -4.30 8.58
CA ILE A 51 -16.07 -5.00 8.01
C ILE A 51 -16.30 -6.32 8.74
N ALA A 52 -15.23 -7.07 9.03
CA ALA A 52 -15.32 -8.37 9.69
C ALA A 52 -15.93 -8.28 11.10
N ASP A 53 -15.62 -7.23 11.86
CA ASP A 53 -16.14 -7.02 13.21
C ASP A 53 -17.62 -6.56 13.22
N GLN A 54 -18.08 -5.91 12.15
CA GLN A 54 -19.44 -5.37 12.05
C GLN A 54 -20.43 -6.30 11.33
N GLY A 55 -19.95 -7.18 10.46
CA GLY A 55 -20.78 -8.14 9.74
C GLY A 55 -21.96 -7.48 9.01
N ASP A 56 -23.17 -8.01 9.20
CA ASP A 56 -24.40 -7.49 8.59
C ASP A 56 -24.80 -6.09 9.08
N GLY A 57 -24.23 -5.62 10.20
CA GLY A 57 -24.46 -4.29 10.77
C GLY A 57 -23.45 -3.24 10.29
N THR A 58 -22.70 -3.53 9.23
CA THR A 58 -21.66 -2.62 8.74
C THR A 58 -22.25 -1.28 8.30
N ASP A 59 -21.73 -0.20 8.89
CA ASP A 59 -22.02 1.17 8.45
C ASP A 59 -21.21 1.47 7.19
N TRP A 60 -21.83 1.25 6.03
CA TRP A 60 -21.21 1.42 4.72
C TRP A 60 -20.82 2.87 4.43
N ASP A 61 -21.53 3.85 4.98
CA ASP A 61 -21.19 5.27 4.79
C ASP A 61 -19.91 5.62 5.57
N ALA A 62 -19.82 5.16 6.83
CA ALA A 62 -18.61 5.31 7.63
C ALA A 62 -17.42 4.56 7.01
N PHE A 63 -17.64 3.35 6.49
CA PHE A 63 -16.61 2.58 5.81
C PHE A 63 -16.14 3.26 4.51
N ASN A 64 -17.07 3.80 3.71
CA ASN A 64 -16.75 4.53 2.48
C ASN A 64 -15.94 5.80 2.77
N ASN A 65 -16.28 6.52 3.84
CA ASN A 65 -15.51 7.67 4.30
C ASN A 65 -14.09 7.26 4.71
N TYR A 66 -13.95 6.21 5.53
CA TYR A 66 -12.63 5.67 5.90
C TYR A 66 -11.79 5.31 4.67
N CYS A 67 -12.39 4.63 3.69
CA CYS A 67 -11.70 4.25 2.45
C CYS A 67 -11.27 5.48 1.64
N SER A 68 -12.14 6.48 1.51
CA SER A 68 -11.85 7.72 0.79
C SER A 68 -10.70 8.51 1.41
N VAL A 69 -10.69 8.65 2.76
CA VAL A 69 -9.60 9.33 3.49
C VAL A 69 -8.27 8.59 3.37
N ASN A 70 -8.31 7.26 3.26
CA ASN A 70 -7.12 6.43 3.20
C ASN A 70 -6.64 6.12 1.77
N GLY A 71 -7.36 6.59 0.75
CA GLY A 71 -7.04 6.31 -0.66
C GLY A 71 -7.25 4.84 -1.03
N LEU A 72 -8.25 4.19 -0.43
CA LEU A 72 -8.60 2.80 -0.71
C LEU A 72 -9.75 2.73 -1.71
N THR A 73 -9.58 1.90 -2.73
CA THR A 73 -10.64 1.46 -3.62
C THR A 73 -11.10 0.08 -3.20
N TYR A 74 -12.40 -0.11 -3.02
CA TYR A 74 -12.98 -1.37 -2.58
C TYR A 74 -14.19 -1.74 -3.44
N CYS A 75 -14.42 -3.04 -3.53
CA CYS A 75 -15.62 -3.64 -4.11
C CYS A 75 -15.99 -4.84 -3.25
N VAL A 76 -17.22 -4.86 -2.74
CA VAL A 76 -17.80 -5.98 -2.01
C VAL A 76 -18.79 -6.66 -2.93
N THR A 77 -18.67 -7.98 -3.07
CA THR A 77 -19.51 -8.78 -3.96
C THR A 77 -20.36 -9.77 -3.18
N ASP A 78 -21.52 -10.11 -3.73
CA ASP A 78 -22.30 -11.26 -3.28
C ASP A 78 -21.70 -12.59 -3.80
N SER A 79 -22.36 -13.71 -3.49
CA SER A 79 -21.98 -15.04 -4.00
C SER A 79 -22.11 -15.20 -5.52
N GLN A 80 -22.80 -14.28 -6.19
CA GLN A 80 -22.98 -14.25 -7.64
C GLN A 80 -21.99 -13.29 -8.34
N MET A 81 -21.05 -12.70 -7.59
CA MET A 81 -20.08 -11.71 -8.05
C MET A 81 -20.68 -10.37 -8.45
N ASN A 82 -21.91 -10.06 -8.03
CA ASN A 82 -22.48 -8.72 -8.22
C ASN A 82 -21.92 -7.79 -7.14
N ALA A 83 -21.47 -6.59 -7.55
CA ALA A 83 -21.04 -5.57 -6.61
C ALA A 83 -22.23 -5.05 -5.79
N THR A 84 -22.19 -5.21 -4.47
CA THR A 84 -23.22 -4.74 -3.54
C THR A 84 -22.86 -3.38 -2.95
N HIS A 85 -21.59 -3.19 -2.58
CA HIS A 85 -21.04 -1.94 -2.07
C HIS A 85 -19.67 -1.68 -2.68
N THR A 86 -19.49 -0.51 -3.28
CA THR A 86 -18.26 -0.20 -4.01
C THR A 86 -18.03 1.31 -4.07
N ASN A 87 -16.75 1.70 -4.12
CA ASN A 87 -16.33 3.04 -4.53
C ASN A 87 -15.45 3.00 -5.78
N ALA A 88 -15.34 1.84 -6.43
CA ALA A 88 -14.59 1.64 -7.65
C ALA A 88 -15.34 2.22 -8.86
N GLN A 89 -14.60 2.87 -9.77
CA GLN A 89 -15.17 3.31 -11.05
C GLN A 89 -15.46 2.14 -12.01
N ASN A 90 -14.80 1.01 -11.81
CA ASN A 90 -14.92 -0.19 -12.65
C ASN A 90 -15.03 -1.42 -11.74
N ASP A 91 -16.16 -1.49 -11.05
CA ASP A 91 -16.53 -2.54 -10.10
C ASP A 91 -16.64 -3.91 -10.77
N ASP A 92 -17.18 -3.99 -11.98
CA ASP A 92 -17.24 -5.21 -12.80
C ASP A 92 -15.85 -5.83 -13.01
N ALA A 93 -14.87 -5.00 -13.37
CA ALA A 93 -13.49 -5.47 -13.56
C ALA A 93 -12.88 -5.95 -12.23
N MET A 94 -13.14 -5.27 -11.11
CA MET A 94 -12.65 -5.71 -9.80
C MET A 94 -13.29 -7.02 -9.35
N ALA A 95 -14.60 -7.19 -9.56
CA ALA A 95 -15.31 -8.43 -9.28
C ALA A 95 -14.79 -9.58 -10.17
N GLY A 96 -14.60 -9.33 -11.47
CA GLY A 96 -14.03 -10.31 -12.39
C GLY A 96 -12.62 -10.76 -11.98
N ARG A 97 -11.77 -9.85 -11.50
CA ARG A 97 -10.44 -10.19 -10.97
C ARG A 97 -10.52 -10.99 -9.67
N LEU A 98 -11.42 -10.64 -8.75
CA LEU A 98 -11.67 -11.42 -7.55
C LEU A 98 -12.07 -12.87 -7.91
N PHE A 99 -12.93 -13.04 -8.90
CA PHE A 99 -13.31 -14.36 -9.42
C PHE A 99 -12.09 -15.09 -9.99
N GLY A 100 -11.27 -14.40 -10.79
CA GLY A 100 -9.99 -14.91 -11.30
C GLY A 100 -9.08 -15.45 -10.20
N PHE A 101 -8.94 -14.72 -9.09
CA PHE A 101 -8.16 -15.17 -7.93
C PHE A 101 -8.77 -16.37 -7.22
N ILE A 102 -10.08 -16.40 -7.02
CA ILE A 102 -10.77 -17.54 -6.37
C ILE A 102 -10.61 -18.82 -7.20
N MET A 103 -10.63 -18.69 -8.53
CA MET A 103 -10.53 -19.82 -9.48
C MET A 103 -9.08 -20.21 -9.82
N GLY A 104 -8.06 -19.49 -9.30
CA GLY A 104 -6.65 -19.73 -9.62
C GLY A 104 -6.25 -19.38 -11.06
N MET A 105 -7.01 -18.52 -11.74
CA MET A 105 -6.74 -18.12 -13.13
C MET A 105 -5.77 -16.93 -13.25
N GLU A 106 -5.44 -16.30 -12.13
CA GLU A 106 -4.59 -15.09 -12.05
C GLU A 106 -3.25 -15.36 -11.34
N ASP A 107 -2.92 -16.62 -11.05
CA ASP A 107 -1.73 -17.01 -10.28
C ASP A 107 -0.41 -16.57 -10.93
N ASP A 108 -0.36 -16.48 -12.27
CA ASP A 108 0.82 -16.04 -13.02
C ASP A 108 1.06 -14.52 -12.93
N HIS A 109 0.01 -13.73 -12.66
CA HIS A 109 0.05 -12.26 -12.61
C HIS A 109 0.05 -11.71 -11.18
N ALA A 110 0.17 -12.60 -10.20
CA ALA A 110 0.02 -12.24 -8.80
C ALA A 110 1.02 -12.92 -7.89
N GLN A 111 1.34 -12.25 -6.80
CA GLN A 111 2.14 -12.78 -5.71
C GLN A 111 1.36 -12.64 -4.41
N ILE A 112 1.12 -13.77 -3.74
CA ILE A 112 0.56 -13.77 -2.39
C ILE A 112 1.65 -13.25 -1.45
N ILE A 113 1.40 -12.09 -0.84
CA ILE A 113 2.31 -11.50 0.15
C ILE A 113 2.03 -12.05 1.54
N GLN A 114 0.75 -12.23 1.85
CA GLN A 114 0.29 -12.72 3.14
C GLN A 114 -1.02 -13.48 2.96
N SER A 115 -1.12 -14.65 3.58
CA SER A 115 -2.39 -15.37 3.70
C SER A 115 -2.66 -15.64 5.17
N SER A 116 -3.87 -15.26 5.60
CA SER A 116 -4.45 -15.56 6.90
C SER A 116 -5.69 -16.43 6.65
N GLY A 117 -6.19 -17.14 7.66
CA GLY A 117 -7.41 -17.94 7.53
C GLY A 117 -8.65 -17.14 7.13
N SER A 118 -8.63 -15.80 7.25
CA SER A 118 -9.74 -14.90 6.93
C SER A 118 -9.51 -13.98 5.74
N TYR A 119 -8.26 -13.71 5.34
CA TYR A 119 -7.96 -12.80 4.24
C TYR A 119 -6.64 -13.17 3.56
N THR A 120 -6.52 -12.80 2.28
CA THR A 120 -5.27 -12.92 1.53
C THR A 120 -4.90 -11.57 0.93
N ILE A 121 -3.66 -11.14 1.15
CA ILE A 121 -3.09 -9.95 0.54
C ILE A 121 -2.28 -10.37 -0.67
N ILE A 122 -2.70 -9.85 -1.83
CA ILE A 122 -2.11 -10.15 -3.13
C ILE A 122 -1.46 -8.89 -3.68
N GLN A 123 -0.24 -9.03 -4.19
CA GLN A 123 0.42 -8.02 -5.01
C GLN A 123 0.31 -8.42 -6.48
N LEU A 124 -0.27 -7.53 -7.28
CA LEU A 124 -0.28 -7.68 -8.73
C LEU A 124 1.11 -7.38 -9.28
N LYS A 125 1.56 -8.22 -10.21
CA LYS A 125 2.73 -7.98 -11.04
C LYS A 125 2.22 -7.45 -12.39
N ASP A 126 2.44 -6.17 -12.65
CA ASP A 126 2.30 -5.59 -13.99
C ASP A 126 3.44 -6.06 -14.89
#